data_AF-A0A2S7WLG3-F1
#
_entry.id   AF-A0A2S7WLG3-F1
#
_cell.length_a   1.000
_cell.length_b   1.000
_cell.length_c   1.000
_cell.angle_alpha   90.00
_cell.angle_beta   90.00
_cell.angle_gamma   90.00
#
_symmetry.space_group_name_H-M   'P 1'
#
loop_
_entity.id
_entity.type
_entity.pdbx_description
1 polymer ?
#
loop_
_entity_poly.entity_id
_entity_poly.type
_entity_poly.pdbx_seq_one_letter_code
_entity_poly.pdbx_strand_id
1 'polypeptide(L)'
;MNYLLLILLFIIGVYVEKLIKRVRDDKLGWKVQKFNRDKIIYSEKINNKWESIDIRAGFDIGTFVVHFENKTDWKEYPEWAQDRNLVIERVLLRFPKKKNNEIDEIGKIK
;
A
#
# COMPACT_ATOMS: atom_id res chain seq x y z
N MET A 1 0.63 39.46 -14.19
CA MET A 1 1.07 39.43 -12.78
C MET A 1 0.38 38.34 -11.94
N ASN A 2 -0.88 37.96 -12.24
CA ASN A 2 -1.62 36.96 -11.44
C ASN A 2 -1.18 35.49 -11.63
N TYR A 3 -0.60 35.13 -12.78
CA TYR A 3 -0.18 33.75 -13.04
C TYR A 3 0.99 33.28 -12.16
N LEU A 4 1.91 34.18 -11.77
CA LEU A 4 3.01 33.86 -10.86
C LEU A 4 2.49 33.47 -9.46
N LEU A 5 1.48 34.17 -8.96
CA LEU A 5 0.82 33.84 -7.70
C LEU A 5 0.14 32.46 -7.76
N LEU A 6 -0.56 32.16 -8.86
CA LEU A 6 -1.22 30.87 -9.06
C LEU A 6 -0.22 29.71 -9.12
N ILE A 7 0.91 29.89 -9.81
CA ILE A 7 1.99 28.91 -9.85
C ILE A 7 2.59 28.70 -8.47
N LEU A 8 2.83 29.78 -7.72
CA LEU A 8 3.35 29.70 -6.34
C LEU A 8 2.40 28.92 -5.43
N LEU A 9 1.10 29.24 -5.47
CA LEU A 9 0.08 28.53 -4.70
C LEU A 9 -0.01 27.05 -5.07
N PHE A 10 0.12 26.72 -6.35
CA PHE A 10 0.15 25.33 -6.81
C PHE A 10 1.36 24.57 -6.23
N ILE A 11 2.55 25.16 -6.27
CA ILE A 11 3.77 24.56 -5.70
C ILE A 11 3.61 24.33 -4.19
N ILE A 12 3.10 25.34 -3.46
CA ILE A 12 2.85 25.23 -2.02
C ILE A 12 1.84 24.12 -1.74
N GLY A 13 0.75 24.04 -2.50
CA GLY A 13 -0.28 23.00 -2.35
C GLY A 13 0.29 21.58 -2.47
N VAL A 14 1.09 21.33 -3.51
CA VAL A 14 1.76 20.03 -3.71
C VAL A 14 2.71 19.70 -2.55
N TYR A 15 3.41 20.69 -2.01
CA TYR A 15 4.34 20.49 -0.90
C TYR A 15 3.60 20.18 0.42
N VAL A 16 2.52 20.91 0.70
CA VAL A 16 1.67 20.69 1.88
C VAL A 16 1.04 19.30 1.85
N GLU A 17 0.54 18.85 0.69
CA GLU A 17 -0.03 17.50 0.54
C GLU A 17 1.00 16.41 0.88
N LYS A 18 2.24 16.56 0.39
CA LYS A 18 3.34 15.63 0.72
C LYS A 18 3.67 15.61 2.21
N LEU A 19 3.66 16.77 2.87
CA LEU A 19 3.90 16.88 4.31
C LEU A 19 2.80 16.18 5.13
N ILE A 20 1.53 16.43 4.81
CA ILE A 20 0.39 15.80 5.49
C ILE A 20 0.48 14.27 5.37
N LYS A 21 0.81 13.76 4.17
CA LYS A 21 1.00 12.32 3.96
C LYS A 21 2.11 11.76 4.85
N ARG A 22 3.26 12.44 4.94
CA ARG A 22 4.39 12.01 5.78
C ARG A 22 4.02 11.98 7.26
N VAL A 23 3.41 13.04 7.78
CA VAL A 23 3.00 13.13 9.20
C VAL A 23 2.01 12.02 9.54
N ARG A 24 1.04 11.75 8.66
CA ARG A 24 0.08 10.65 8.85
C ARG A 24 0.78 9.30 8.90
N ASP A 25 1.65 9.03 7.93
CA ASP A 25 2.36 7.75 7.84
C ASP A 25 3.29 7.54 9.05
N ASP A 26 3.97 8.59 9.53
CA ASP A 26 4.78 8.56 10.75
C ASP A 26 3.93 8.32 12.01
N LYS A 27 2.73 8.91 12.09
CA LYS A 27 1.80 8.71 13.22
C LYS A 27 1.22 7.30 13.25
N LEU A 28 0.95 6.72 12.08
CA LEU A 28 0.42 5.35 11.95
C LEU A 28 1.49 4.29 12.21
N GLY A 29 2.77 4.62 12.03
CA GLY A 29 3.88 3.66 12.12
C GLY A 29 3.93 2.68 10.95
N TRP A 30 3.05 2.81 9.95
CA TRP A 30 3.04 2.00 8.75
C TRP A 30 2.63 2.82 7.53
N LYS A 31 3.04 2.38 6.35
CA LYS A 31 2.66 2.99 5.07
C LYS A 31 2.62 1.94 3.97
N VAL A 32 1.79 2.20 2.95
CA VAL A 32 1.71 1.38 1.75
C VAL A 32 1.89 2.30 0.56
N GLN A 33 2.75 1.93 -0.38
CA GLN A 33 3.03 2.72 -1.57
C GLN A 33 3.00 1.84 -2.81
N LYS A 34 2.34 2.31 -3.86
CA LYS A 34 2.46 1.69 -5.18
C LYS A 34 3.87 1.95 -5.70
N PHE A 35 4.60 0.88 -6.02
CA PHE A 35 5.96 1.00 -6.55
C PHE A 35 5.95 0.99 -8.07
N ASN A 36 5.33 -0.01 -8.68
CA ASN A 36 5.18 -0.11 -10.12
C ASN A 36 3.82 -0.73 -10.48
N ARG A 37 3.69 -1.24 -11.71
CA ARG A 37 2.46 -1.89 -12.19
C ARG A 37 2.15 -3.18 -11.44
N ASP A 38 3.19 -3.90 -11.03
CA ASP A 38 3.09 -5.30 -10.60
C ASP A 38 3.44 -5.49 -9.12
N LYS A 39 3.62 -4.37 -8.39
CA LYS A 39 4.16 -4.38 -7.04
C LYS A 39 3.72 -3.17 -6.20
N ILE A 40 3.41 -3.45 -4.95
CA ILE A 40 3.35 -2.46 -3.88
C ILE A 40 4.45 -2.73 -2.86
N ILE A 41 4.84 -1.67 -2.16
CA ILE A 41 5.72 -1.75 -1.00
C ILE A 41 4.87 -1.49 0.23
N TYR A 42 4.90 -2.45 1.16
CA TYR A 42 4.41 -2.25 2.52
C TYR A 42 5.62 -1.94 3.40
N SER A 43 5.51 -0.89 4.21
CA SER A 43 6.55 -0.54 5.18
C SER A 43 5.98 -0.37 6.57
N GLU A 44 6.72 -0.81 7.57
CA GLU A 44 6.41 -0.64 8.98
C GLU A 44 7.61 -0.07 9.72
N LYS A 45 7.33 0.73 10.75
CA LYS A 45 8.34 1.40 11.55
C LYS A 45 8.70 0.51 12.74
N ILE A 46 9.82 -0.22 12.61
CA ILE A 46 10.37 -1.10 13.64
C ILE A 46 11.61 -0.43 14.23
N ASN A 47 11.66 -0.23 15.54
CA ASN A 47 12.80 0.41 16.23
C ASN A 47 13.22 1.75 15.60
N ASN A 48 12.24 2.58 15.24
CA ASN A 48 12.42 3.88 14.57
C ASN A 48 13.04 3.81 13.16
N LYS A 49 13.17 2.62 12.57
CA LYS A 49 13.60 2.40 11.19
C LYS A 49 12.42 1.90 10.36
N TRP A 50 12.38 2.31 9.10
CA TRP A 50 11.37 1.84 8.16
C TRP A 50 11.85 0.55 7.51
N GLU A 51 11.28 -0.56 7.93
CA GLU A 51 11.46 -1.86 7.27
C GLU A 51 10.40 -2.01 6.18
N SER A 52 10.69 -2.75 5.12
CA SER A 52 9.78 -2.89 3.98
C SER A 52 9.74 -4.30 3.43
N ILE A 53 8.55 -4.71 3.00
CA ILE A 53 8.34 -5.90 2.18
C ILE A 53 7.66 -5.54 0.87
N ASP A 54 7.84 -6.45 -0.05
CA ASP A 54 7.32 -6.38 -1.40
C ASP A 54 6.07 -7.23 -1.50
N ILE A 55 4.95 -6.66 -1.94
CA ILE A 55 3.71 -7.41 -2.14
C ILE A 55 3.37 -7.33 -3.63
N ARG A 56 3.06 -8.47 -4.23
CA ARG A 56 2.69 -8.55 -5.64
C ARG A 56 1.38 -7.82 -5.88
N ALA A 57 1.30 -7.14 -7.00
CA ALA A 57 0.09 -6.50 -7.47
C ALA A 57 -0.01 -6.69 -8.98
N GLY A 58 -1.12 -6.27 -9.55
CA GLY A 58 -1.35 -6.36 -10.98
C GLY A 58 -2.49 -5.43 -11.39
N PHE A 59 -2.82 -5.50 -12.67
CA PHE A 59 -4.00 -4.86 -13.21
C PHE A 59 -4.95 -5.90 -13.76
N ASP A 60 -6.18 -5.87 -13.29
CA ASP A 60 -7.27 -6.67 -13.82
C ASP A 60 -8.40 -5.73 -14.29
N ILE A 61 -8.78 -5.85 -15.57
CA ILE A 61 -9.83 -5.04 -16.23
C ILE A 61 -9.78 -3.55 -15.80
N GLY A 62 -8.61 -2.93 -15.98
CA GLY A 62 -8.37 -1.51 -15.65
C GLY A 62 -8.31 -1.15 -14.16
N THR A 63 -8.41 -2.14 -13.27
CA THR A 63 -8.37 -1.96 -11.82
C THR A 63 -7.06 -2.50 -11.25
N PHE A 64 -6.45 -1.75 -10.33
CA PHE A 64 -5.27 -2.22 -9.60
C PHE A 64 -5.67 -3.25 -8.54
N VAL A 65 -5.08 -4.44 -8.60
CA VAL A 65 -5.39 -5.56 -7.71
C VAL A 65 -4.12 -5.95 -6.95
N VAL A 66 -4.25 -6.17 -5.64
CA VAL A 66 -3.16 -6.65 -4.80
C VAL A 66 -3.30 -8.17 -4.61
N HIS A 67 -2.22 -8.90 -4.87
CA HIS A 67 -2.14 -10.34 -4.71
C HIS A 67 -1.34 -10.67 -3.46
N PHE A 68 -2.00 -11.25 -2.46
CA PHE A 68 -1.36 -11.71 -1.24
C PHE A 68 -0.98 -13.17 -1.38
N GLU A 69 0.24 -13.51 -1.00
CA GLU A 69 0.71 -14.88 -0.96
C GLU A 69 -0.08 -15.71 0.06
N ASN A 70 -0.10 -17.03 -0.13
CA ASN A 70 -0.79 -17.95 0.76
C ASN A 70 -0.09 -18.01 2.13
N LYS A 71 -0.69 -18.66 3.13
CA LYS A 71 -0.13 -18.72 4.49
C LYS A 71 1.24 -19.43 4.57
N THR A 72 1.52 -20.36 3.66
CA THR A 72 2.77 -21.10 3.64
C THR A 72 3.89 -20.22 3.10
N ASP A 73 3.65 -19.60 1.94
CA ASP A 73 4.61 -18.72 1.26
C ASP A 73 4.85 -17.44 2.08
N TRP A 74 3.84 -16.96 2.83
CA TRP A 74 3.98 -15.81 3.71
C TRP A 74 5.07 -15.99 4.79
N LYS A 75 5.44 -17.23 5.11
CA LYS A 75 6.52 -17.51 6.07
C LYS A 75 7.89 -17.06 5.57
N GLU A 76 8.04 -16.79 4.27
CA GLU A 76 9.28 -16.26 3.70
C GLU A 76 9.50 -14.78 4.04
N TYR A 77 8.46 -14.04 4.43
CA TYR A 77 8.60 -12.66 4.88
C TYR A 77 9.33 -12.56 6.23
N PRO A 78 10.01 -11.44 6.50
CA PRO A 78 10.68 -11.22 7.78
C PRO A 78 9.70 -11.29 8.96
N GLU A 79 10.22 -11.65 10.13
CA GLU A 79 9.44 -11.89 11.36
C GLU A 79 8.50 -10.73 11.72
N TRP A 80 8.96 -9.49 11.55
CA TRP A 80 8.15 -8.29 11.82
C TRP A 80 6.89 -8.19 10.95
N ALA A 81 6.85 -8.83 9.78
CA ALA A 81 5.72 -8.84 8.87
C ALA A 81 4.91 -10.15 8.89
N GLN A 82 5.15 -11.04 9.86
CA GLN A 82 4.51 -12.35 9.93
C GLN A 82 3.02 -12.29 10.27
N ASP A 83 2.53 -11.21 10.87
CA ASP A 83 1.08 -10.99 11.03
C ASP A 83 0.44 -10.64 9.68
N ARG A 84 0.17 -11.68 8.90
CA ARG A 84 -0.42 -11.59 7.57
C ARG A 84 -1.75 -10.82 7.57
N ASN A 85 -2.59 -11.05 8.58
CA ASN A 85 -3.93 -10.46 8.60
C ASN A 85 -3.84 -8.94 8.81
N LEU A 86 -2.97 -8.51 9.72
CA LEU A 86 -2.70 -7.09 9.97
C LEU A 86 -2.15 -6.38 8.72
N VAL A 87 -1.18 -7.01 8.03
CA VAL A 87 -0.61 -6.46 6.80
C VAL A 87 -1.68 -6.34 5.72
N ILE A 88 -2.50 -7.37 5.53
CA ILE A 88 -3.61 -7.35 4.55
C ILE A 88 -4.60 -6.23 4.87
N GLU A 89 -5.03 -6.12 6.12
CA GLU A 89 -5.97 -5.07 6.55
C GLU A 89 -5.41 -3.68 6.22
N ARG A 90 -4.17 -3.39 6.60
CA ARG A 90 -3.49 -2.11 6.36
C ARG A 90 -3.32 -1.81 4.87
N VAL A 91 -3.01 -2.82 4.08
CA VAL A 91 -2.90 -2.68 2.61
C VAL A 91 -4.27 -2.37 2.00
N LEU A 92 -5.32 -3.08 2.41
CA LEU A 92 -6.68 -2.89 1.90
C LEU A 92 -7.28 -1.54 2.32
N LEU A 93 -6.84 -0.93 3.41
CA LEU A 93 -7.20 0.46 3.76
C LEU A 93 -6.71 1.48 2.71
N ARG A 94 -5.63 1.16 1.97
CA ARG A 94 -5.05 2.05 0.94
C ARG A 94 -5.42 1.64 -0.48
N PHE A 95 -5.55 0.33 -0.70
CA PHE A 95 -5.89 -0.28 -1.98
C PHE A 95 -7.09 -1.22 -1.76
N PRO A 96 -8.30 -0.67 -1.59
CA PRO A 96 -9.49 -1.47 -1.34
C PRO A 96 -9.72 -2.42 -2.52
N LYS A 97 -9.99 -3.70 -2.21
CA LYS A 97 -10.46 -4.64 -3.22
C LYS A 97 -11.76 -4.09 -3.81
N LYS A 98 -11.88 -4.16 -5.14
CA LYS A 98 -13.17 -3.91 -5.79
C LYS A 98 -14.17 -4.92 -5.26
N LYS A 99 -15.34 -4.47 -4.82
CA LYS A 99 -16.40 -5.30 -4.23
C LYS A 99 -17.16 -6.12 -5.27
N ASN A 100 -16.52 -6.48 -6.38
CA ASN A 100 -17.16 -7.19 -7.48
C ASN A 100 -16.80 -8.66 -7.43
N ASN A 101 -17.80 -9.44 -7.03
CA ASN A 101 -18.01 -10.86 -7.19
C ASN A 101 -17.22 -11.76 -6.23
N GLU A 102 -17.98 -12.30 -5.27
CA GLU A 102 -17.87 -13.70 -4.86
C GLU A 102 -17.38 -14.53 -6.05
N ILE A 103 -16.14 -15.02 -6.00
CA ILE A 103 -15.54 -16.21 -6.63
C ILE A 103 -14.04 -15.95 -6.48
N ASP A 104 -13.45 -16.65 -5.52
CA ASP A 104 -12.01 -17.02 -5.39
C ASP A 104 -11.61 -17.32 -3.94
N GLU A 105 -12.60 -17.56 -3.05
CA GLU A 105 -12.37 -18.35 -1.83
C GLU A 105 -12.46 -19.87 -2.06
N ILE A 106 -12.55 -20.34 -3.31
CA ILE A 106 -12.54 -21.78 -3.58
C ILE A 106 -11.13 -22.21 -3.98
N GLY A 107 -10.29 -22.32 -2.95
CA GLY A 107 -9.41 -23.48 -2.87
C GLY A 107 -10.28 -24.75 -2.88
N LYS A 108 -10.57 -25.29 -4.06
CA LYS A 108 -10.88 -26.70 -4.22
C LYS A 108 -9.96 -27.28 -5.28
N ILE A 109 -9.00 -28.01 -4.75
CA ILE A 109 -8.44 -29.21 -5.35
C ILE A 109 -9.60 -30.07 -5.88
N LYS A 110 -9.65 -30.28 -7.19
CA LYS A 110 -9.76 -31.61 -7.79
C LYS A 110 -9.31 -31.57 -9.25
#